data_AF-D0CFM8-F1
#
_entry.id   AF-D0CFM8-F1
#
_cell.length_a   1.000
_cell.length_b   1.000
_cell.length_c   1.000
_cell.angle_alpha   90.00
_cell.angle_beta   90.00
_cell.angle_gamma   90.00
#
_symmetry.space_group_name_H-M   'P 1'
#
loop_
_entity.id
_entity.type
_entity.pdbx_description
1 polymer ?
#
loop_
_entity_poly.entity_id
_entity_poly.type
_entity_poly.pdbx_seq_one_letter_code
_entity_poly.pdbx_strand_id
1 'polypeptide(L)'
;MAKMNDPLTIKSLPWFIKIWAAVMGGIFALMLSGDIDVEGKIKINIGVIIKFAISVSISLYGGSAFIEYQDWGHYSHMTQGFVMLIFAVFGMLLIGIWYQAIQLLKGKTISELIFEIKEAFKAIFK
;
A
#
# COMPACT_ATOMS: atom_id res chain seq x y z
N MET A 1 42.22 15.04 7.96
CA MET A 1 40.89 15.58 7.59
C MET A 1 40.31 14.66 6.52
N ALA A 2 39.38 13.79 6.90
CA ALA A 2 38.75 12.86 5.96
C ALA A 2 37.80 13.62 5.03
N LYS A 3 38.13 13.64 3.74
CA LYS A 3 37.29 14.18 2.66
C LYS A 3 36.38 13.04 2.23
N MET A 4 35.20 12.91 2.85
CA MET A 4 34.26 11.83 2.54
C MET A 4 32.83 12.36 2.55
N ASN A 5 32.51 13.22 1.58
CA ASN A 5 31.14 13.54 1.21
C ASN A 5 31.03 13.31 -0.29
N ASP A 6 30.97 12.03 -0.67
CA ASP A 6 30.68 11.65 -2.04
C ASP A 6 29.29 12.18 -2.42
N PRO A 7 29.14 12.91 -3.53
CA PRO A 7 27.87 13.46 -3.98
C PRO A 7 26.80 12.39 -4.23
N LEU A 8 27.20 11.13 -4.40
CA LEU A 8 26.34 9.95 -4.45
C LEU A 8 25.60 9.70 -3.13
N THR A 9 26.24 9.88 -1.98
CA THR A 9 25.65 9.64 -0.65
C THR A 9 24.58 10.69 -0.30
N ILE A 10 24.81 11.95 -0.66
CA ILE A 10 23.85 13.04 -0.40
C ILE A 10 22.64 12.96 -1.35
N LYS A 11 22.84 12.53 -2.60
CA LYS A 11 21.73 12.35 -3.58
C LYS A 11 20.91 11.07 -3.38
N SER A 12 21.48 10.04 -2.77
CA SER A 12 20.79 8.76 -2.53
C SER A 12 19.98 8.74 -1.22
N LEU A 13 20.31 9.61 -0.26
CA LEU A 13 19.61 9.73 1.03
C LEU A 13 18.09 9.99 0.89
N PRO A 14 17.62 10.87 -0.01
CA PRO A 14 16.18 11.04 -0.27
C PRO A 14 15.48 9.78 -0.78
N TRP A 15 16.17 8.98 -1.59
CA TRP A 15 15.62 7.76 -2.18
C TRP A 15 15.48 6.66 -1.12
N PHE A 16 16.43 6.60 -0.19
CA PHE A 16 16.36 5.71 0.97
C PHE A 16 15.11 5.94 1.83
N ILE A 17 14.76 7.20 2.12
CA ILE A 17 13.56 7.55 2.89
C ILE A 17 12.28 7.06 2.20
N LYS A 18 12.21 7.20 0.87
CA LYS A 18 11.05 6.74 0.08
C LYS A 18 10.89 5.23 0.10
N ILE A 19 11.99 4.48 -0.02
CA ILE A 19 11.97 3.01 0.08
C ILE A 19 11.55 2.59 1.48
N TRP A 20 12.10 3.22 2.51
CA TRP A 20 11.76 2.91 3.89
C TRP A 20 10.26 3.12 4.13
N ALA A 21 9.69 4.22 3.61
CA ALA A 21 8.25 4.48 3.68
C ALA A 21 7.42 3.43 2.93
N ALA A 22 7.86 2.99 1.75
CA ALA A 22 7.20 1.92 0.98
C ALA A 22 7.21 0.58 1.73
N VAL A 23 8.36 0.21 2.32
CA VAL A 23 8.52 -1.02 3.11
C VAL A 23 7.64 -0.98 4.35
N MET A 24 7.68 0.11 5.12
CA MET A 24 6.85 0.26 6.31
C MET A 24 5.37 0.23 5.96
N GLY A 25 4.96 0.92 4.90
CA GLY A 25 3.58 0.88 4.41
C GLY A 25 3.15 -0.53 3.99
N GLY A 26 4.03 -1.32 3.39
CA GLY A 26 3.76 -2.73 3.06
C GLY A 26 3.59 -3.61 4.30
N ILE A 27 4.40 -3.40 5.35
CA ILE A 27 4.23 -4.09 6.64
C ILE A 27 2.89 -3.70 7.27
N PHE A 28 2.54 -2.41 7.27
CA PHE A 28 1.25 -1.94 7.77
C PHE A 28 0.07 -2.56 6.99
N ALA A 29 0.17 -2.65 5.66
CA ALA A 29 -0.87 -3.28 4.84
C ALA A 29 -1.09 -4.75 5.24
N LEU A 30 0.00 -5.49 5.50
CA LEU A 30 -0.06 -6.87 5.98
C LEU A 30 -0.61 -7.00 7.41
N MET A 31 -0.35 -6.01 8.26
CA MET A 31 -0.93 -5.96 9.60
C MET A 31 -2.45 -5.73 9.53
N LEU A 32 -2.89 -4.81 8.66
CA LEU A 32 -4.31 -4.52 8.44
C LEU A 32 -5.06 -5.67 7.76
N SER A 33 -4.39 -6.46 6.92
CA SER A 33 -4.99 -7.64 6.30
C SER A 33 -5.10 -8.84 7.24
N GLY A 34 -4.60 -8.74 8.48
CA GLY A 34 -4.57 -9.83 9.46
C GLY A 34 -3.55 -10.93 9.13
N ASP A 35 -2.65 -10.69 8.17
CA ASP A 35 -1.57 -11.61 7.82
C ASP A 35 -0.43 -11.58 8.87
N ILE A 36 -0.31 -10.47 9.63
CA ILE A 36 0.59 -10.35 10.78
C ILE A 36 -0.26 -10.42 12.07
N ASP A 37 -0.01 -11.46 12.87
CA ASP A 37 -0.65 -11.62 14.17
C ASP A 37 -0.20 -10.51 15.14
N VAL A 38 -1.11 -10.06 16.02
CA VAL A 38 -0.86 -8.98 17.00
C VAL A 38 0.24 -9.39 18.00
N GLU A 39 0.49 -10.70 18.12
CA GLU A 39 1.60 -11.30 18.87
C GLU A 39 2.97 -11.26 18.15
N GLY A 40 3.05 -10.69 16.95
CA GLY A 40 4.31 -10.51 16.20
C GLY A 40 4.84 -11.74 15.48
N LYS A 41 4.10 -12.86 15.49
CA LYS A 41 4.49 -14.06 14.73
C LYS A 41 4.10 -13.91 13.26
N ILE A 42 5.02 -13.37 12.47
CA ILE A 42 4.90 -13.39 11.01
C ILE A 42 5.03 -14.85 10.55
N LYS A 43 3.91 -15.53 10.28
CA LYS A 43 3.94 -16.76 9.50
C LYS A 43 4.24 -16.36 8.05
N ILE A 44 5.52 -16.37 7.69
CA ILE A 44 5.96 -16.09 6.32
C ILE A 44 5.47 -17.24 5.43
N ASN A 45 4.29 -17.05 4.84
CA ASN A 45 3.75 -17.87 3.77
C ASN A 45 4.01 -17.16 2.43
N ILE A 46 4.10 -17.91 1.34
CA ILE A 46 4.32 -17.38 0.00
C ILE A 46 3.27 -16.32 -0.38
N GLY A 47 2.03 -16.47 0.09
CA GLY A 47 0.98 -15.46 -0.10
C GLY A 47 1.29 -14.13 0.58
N VAL A 48 1.90 -14.14 1.76
CA VAL A 48 2.30 -12.92 2.49
C VAL A 48 3.44 -12.21 1.76
N ILE A 49 4.43 -12.98 1.25
CA ILE A 49 5.54 -12.44 0.47
C ILE A 49 5.03 -11.76 -0.81
N ILE A 50 4.11 -12.41 -1.53
CA ILE A 50 3.54 -11.86 -2.76
C ILE A 50 2.74 -10.58 -2.47
N LYS A 51 1.87 -10.59 -1.45
CA LYS A 51 1.12 -9.40 -1.03
C LYS A 51 2.06 -8.26 -0.67
N PHE A 52 3.11 -8.54 0.10
CA PHE A 52 4.12 -7.55 0.45
C PHE A 52 4.82 -6.97 -0.79
N ALA A 53 5.30 -7.83 -1.71
CA ALA A 53 5.98 -7.41 -2.93
C ALA A 53 5.07 -6.54 -3.82
N ILE A 54 3.79 -6.91 -3.94
CA ILE A 54 2.79 -6.12 -4.67
C ILE A 54 2.59 -4.76 -3.99
N SER A 55 2.45 -4.72 -2.65
CA SER A 55 2.31 -3.47 -1.90
C SER A 55 3.47 -2.51 -2.14
N VAL A 56 4.69 -3.02 -1.99
CA VAL A 56 5.92 -2.23 -2.21
C VAL A 56 6.00 -1.77 -3.66
N SER A 57 5.63 -2.62 -4.63
CA SER A 57 5.63 -2.24 -6.04
C SER A 57 4.63 -1.12 -6.34
N ILE A 58 3.40 -1.22 -5.83
CA ILE A 58 2.38 -0.17 -6.01
C ILE A 58 2.82 1.13 -5.35
N SER A 59 3.43 1.05 -4.18
CA SER A 59 4.00 2.22 -3.52
C SER A 59 5.08 2.88 -4.36
N LEU A 60 6.06 2.10 -4.84
CA LEU A 60 7.20 2.61 -5.59
C LEU A 60 6.79 3.17 -6.95
N TYR A 61 6.02 2.43 -7.74
CA TYR A 61 5.61 2.86 -9.09
C TYR A 61 4.41 3.79 -9.06
N GLY A 62 3.37 3.45 -8.30
CA GLY A 62 2.15 4.26 -8.22
C GLY A 62 2.36 5.56 -7.46
N GLY A 63 3.06 5.52 -6.33
CA GLY A 63 3.38 6.73 -5.57
C GLY A 63 4.31 7.67 -6.33
N SER A 64 5.32 7.15 -7.03
CA SER A 64 6.20 7.99 -7.86
C SER A 64 5.47 8.60 -9.06
N ALA A 65 4.68 7.81 -9.79
CA ALA A 65 3.87 8.29 -10.89
C ALA A 65 2.85 9.35 -10.44
N PHE A 66 2.26 9.19 -9.24
CA PHE A 66 1.34 10.20 -8.69
C PHE A 66 2.07 11.51 -8.34
N ILE A 67 3.24 11.42 -7.71
CA ILE A 67 4.06 12.59 -7.40
C ILE A 67 4.46 13.32 -8.70
N GLU A 68 4.81 12.59 -9.75
CA GLU A 68 5.16 13.15 -11.05
C GLU A 68 3.96 13.79 -11.74
N TYR A 69 2.82 13.09 -11.80
CA TYR A 69 1.61 13.59 -12.43
C TYR A 69 1.06 14.87 -11.78
N GLN A 70 1.23 15.01 -10.46
CA GLN A 70 0.82 16.20 -9.71
C GLN A 70 1.91 17.28 -9.64
N ASP A 71 3.07 17.07 -10.27
CA ASP A 71 4.26 17.93 -10.21
C ASP A 71 4.75 18.19 -8.76
N TRP A 72 4.59 17.21 -7.86
CA TRP A 72 4.98 17.31 -6.44
C TRP A 72 6.45 16.96 -6.19
N GLY A 73 7.25 16.92 -7.25
CA GLY A 73 8.70 16.68 -7.18
C GLY A 73 9.46 17.72 -6.35
N HIS A 74 8.92 18.94 -6.23
CA HIS A 74 9.51 20.05 -5.51
C HIS A 74 9.23 20.04 -3.99
N TYR A 75 8.26 19.25 -3.52
CA TYR A 75 7.97 19.12 -2.09
C TYR A 75 9.05 18.34 -1.34
N SER A 76 9.04 18.47 -0.01
CA SER A 76 10.01 17.79 0.85
C SER A 76 10.01 16.28 0.61
N HIS A 77 11.17 15.65 0.76
CA HIS A 77 11.31 14.20 0.63
C HIS A 77 10.45 13.43 1.64
N MET A 78 10.15 14.05 2.79
CA MET A 78 9.24 13.49 3.78
C MET A 78 7.79 13.48 3.28
N THR A 79 7.34 14.54 2.61
CA THR A 79 6.02 14.62 1.95
C THR A 79 5.91 13.56 0.85
N GLN A 80 6.96 13.42 0.03
CA GLN A 80 7.00 12.39 -0.99
C GLN A 80 6.96 10.98 -0.38
N GLY A 81 7.73 10.73 0.68
CA GLY A 81 7.66 9.46 1.43
C GLY A 81 6.27 9.17 2.01
N PHE A 82 5.58 10.20 2.52
CA PHE A 82 4.21 10.06 3.02
C PHE A 82 3.22 9.65 1.91
N VAL A 83 3.32 10.23 0.72
CA VAL A 83 2.50 9.82 -0.43
C VAL A 83 2.78 8.36 -0.79
N MET A 84 4.05 7.94 -0.82
CA MET A 84 4.43 6.54 -1.08
C MET A 84 3.83 5.59 -0.02
N LEU A 85 3.80 6.01 1.26
CA LEU A 85 3.19 5.24 2.34
C LEU A 85 1.67 5.08 2.15
N ILE A 86 0.95 6.14 1.75
CA ILE A 86 -0.48 6.06 1.42
C ILE A 86 -0.72 5.04 0.32
N PHE A 87 0.07 5.08 -0.76
CA PHE A 87 -0.06 4.11 -1.86
C PHE A 87 0.26 2.68 -1.42
N ALA A 88 1.20 2.47 -0.51
CA ALA A 88 1.52 1.14 0.02
C ALA A 88 0.33 0.56 0.81
N VAL A 89 -0.24 1.35 1.72
CA VAL A 89 -1.33 0.93 2.61
C VAL A 89 -2.64 0.76 1.85
N PHE A 90 -3.04 1.76 1.08
CA PHE A 90 -4.34 1.78 0.42
C PHE A 90 -4.33 1.16 -0.97
N GLY A 91 -3.18 1.07 -1.65
CA GLY A 91 -3.07 0.48 -2.98
C GLY A 91 -3.47 -1.00 -2.98
N MET A 92 -3.04 -1.76 -1.96
CA MET A 92 -3.47 -3.16 -1.81
C MET A 92 -4.97 -3.26 -1.50
N LEU A 93 -5.48 -2.35 -0.67
CA LEU A 93 -6.91 -2.30 -0.32
C LEU A 93 -7.78 -2.05 -1.56
N LEU A 94 -7.40 -1.12 -2.43
CA LEU A 94 -8.11 -0.85 -3.68
C LEU A 94 -8.14 -2.06 -4.61
N ILE A 95 -7.03 -2.79 -4.74
CA ILE A 95 -6.99 -4.04 -5.53
C ILE A 95 -7.91 -5.10 -4.92
N GLY A 96 -7.90 -5.23 -3.59
CA GLY A 96 -8.78 -6.15 -2.87
C GLY A 96 -10.26 -5.85 -3.12
N ILE A 97 -10.67 -4.59 -2.99
CA ILE A 97 -12.05 -4.15 -3.28
C ILE A 97 -12.40 -4.40 -4.74
N TRP A 98 -11.51 -4.04 -5.68
CA TRP A 98 -11.76 -4.23 -7.10
C TRP A 98 -11.95 -5.70 -7.46
N TYR A 99 -11.11 -6.59 -6.92
CA TYR A 99 -11.21 -8.03 -7.12
C TYR A 99 -12.51 -8.60 -6.54
N GLN A 100 -12.87 -8.20 -5.32
CA GLN A 100 -14.15 -8.57 -4.69
C GLN A 100 -15.35 -8.06 -5.51
N ALA A 101 -15.31 -6.82 -6.01
CA ALA A 101 -16.35 -6.25 -6.84
C ALA A 101 -16.57 -7.05 -8.14
N ILE A 102 -15.49 -7.48 -8.82
CA ILE A 102 -15.61 -8.33 -10.01
C ILE A 102 -16.16 -9.72 -9.68
N GLN A 103 -15.75 -10.32 -8.56
CA GLN A 103 -16.30 -11.62 -8.13
C GLN A 103 -17.80 -11.53 -7.83
N LEU A 104 -18.22 -10.47 -7.16
CA LEU A 104 -19.64 -10.22 -6.85
C LEU A 104 -20.50 -10.07 -8.11
N LEU A 105 -19.93 -9.56 -9.20
CA LEU A 105 -20.61 -9.44 -10.49
C LEU A 105 -20.71 -10.78 -11.25
N LYS A 106 -19.90 -11.79 -10.91
CA LYS A 106 -19.94 -13.11 -11.55
C LYS A 106 -21.03 -13.98 -10.92
N GLY A 107 -22.18 -14.07 -11.59
CA GLY A 107 -23.19 -15.10 -11.34
C GLY A 107 -24.33 -14.72 -10.41
N LYS A 108 -24.42 -13.45 -9.97
CA LYS A 108 -25.54 -12.93 -9.16
C LYS A 108 -26.39 -11.93 -9.94
N THR A 109 -27.68 -11.92 -9.65
CA THR A 109 -28.55 -10.84 -10.13
C THR A 109 -28.31 -9.56 -9.31
N ILE A 110 -28.41 -8.39 -9.95
CA ILE A 110 -28.18 -7.08 -9.28
C ILE A 110 -29.06 -6.91 -8.02
N SER A 111 -30.24 -7.54 -8.00
CA SER A 111 -31.14 -7.53 -6.85
C SER A 111 -30.57 -8.23 -5.61
N GLU A 112 -29.92 -9.38 -5.77
CA GLU A 112 -29.31 -10.13 -4.66
C GLU A 112 -28.07 -9.40 -4.13
N LEU A 113 -27.29 -8.79 -5.03
CA LEU A 113 -26.14 -7.98 -4.67
C LEU A 113 -26.51 -6.79 -3.76
N ILE A 114 -27.59 -6.08 -4.12
CA ILE A 114 -28.08 -4.94 -3.33
C ILE A 114 -28.54 -5.39 -1.94
N PHE A 115 -29.19 -6.57 -1.84
CA PHE A 115 -29.65 -7.11 -0.57
C PHE A 115 -28.46 -7.43 0.36
N GLU A 116 -27.44 -8.13 -0.14
CA GLU A 116 -26.23 -8.43 0.63
C GLU A 116 -25.45 -7.20 1.04
N ILE A 117 -25.28 -6.22 0.14
CA ILE A 117 -24.63 -4.94 0.49
C ILE A 117 -25.39 -4.27 1.63
N LYS A 118 -26.72 -4.25 1.57
CA LYS A 118 -27.57 -3.62 2.59
C LYS A 118 -27.50 -4.36 3.93
N GLU A 119 -27.45 -5.69 3.92
CA GLU A 119 -27.25 -6.49 5.14
C GLU A 119 -25.84 -6.31 5.72
N ALA A 120 -24.79 -6.34 4.91
CA ALA A 120 -23.43 -6.10 5.33
C ALA A 120 -23.27 -4.68 5.93
N PHE A 121 -23.84 -3.66 5.28
CA PHE A 121 -23.84 -2.29 5.79
C PHE A 121 -24.60 -2.22 7.13
N LYS A 122 -25.76 -2.85 7.23
CA LYS A 122 -26.52 -2.93 8.49
C LYS A 122 -25.74 -3.64 9.59
N ALA A 123 -24.96 -4.67 9.27
CA ALA A 123 -24.12 -5.40 10.22
C ALA A 123 -22.92 -4.58 10.70
N ILE A 124 -22.36 -3.70 9.86
CA ILE A 124 -21.27 -2.78 10.25
C ILE A 124 -21.77 -1.68 11.19
N PHE A 125 -23.02 -1.22 11.01
CA PHE A 125 -23.62 -0.14 11.79
C PHE A 125 -24.50 -0.63 12.96
N LYS A 126 -24.44 -1.92 13.32
CA LYS A 126 -25.15 -2.51 14.47
C LYS A 126 -24.19 -2.83 15.59
#